data_AF-S1NER6-F1
#
_entry.id   AF-S1NER6-F1
#
_cell.length_a   1.000
_cell.length_b   1.000
_cell.length_c   1.000
_cell.angle_alpha   90.00
_cell.angle_beta   90.00
_cell.angle_gamma   90.00
#
_symmetry.space_group_name_H-M   'P 1'
#
loop_
_entity.id
_entity.type
_entity.pdbx_description
1 polymer ?
#
loop_
_entity_poly.entity_id
_entity_poly.type
_entity_poly.pdbx_seq_one_letter_code
_entity_poly.pdbx_strand_id
1 'polypeptide(L)' 'MALNAKQRETRALAEQILTVLGKDYDEELDKFHNEIVSENISFIMKALNKYKNVEKKERGTNEQIFPSNTKEENKIYND' A
#
# COMPACT_ATOMS: atom_id res chain seq x y z
N MET A 1 -5.05 9.97 -2.95
CA MET A 1 -6.26 9.29 -2.41
C MET A 1 -6.67 10.03 -1.14
N ALA A 2 -7.97 10.29 -0.93
CA ALA A 2 -8.44 10.96 0.29
C ALA A 2 -8.46 9.98 1.47
N LEU A 3 -7.97 10.39 2.63
CA LEU A 3 -8.05 9.59 3.85
C LEU A 3 -9.51 9.45 4.28
N ASN A 4 -9.89 8.24 4.74
CA ASN A 4 -11.20 8.01 5.35
C ASN A 4 -11.29 8.68 6.74
N ALA A 5 -12.51 8.82 7.28
CA ALA A 5 -12.73 9.55 8.55
C ALA A 5 -11.86 9.02 9.71
N LYS A 6 -11.81 7.69 9.87
CA LYS A 6 -11.01 7.02 10.91
C LYS A 6 -9.51 7.27 10.76
N GLN A 7 -8.99 7.24 9.53
CA GLN A 7 -7.59 7.53 9.24
C GLN A 7 -7.24 8.99 9.56
N ARG A 8 -8.15 9.94 9.31
CA ARG A 8 -7.95 11.35 9.68
C ARG A 8 -7.91 11.55 11.19
N GLU A 9 -8.84 10.93 11.92
CA GLU A 9 -8.87 11.00 13.39
C GLU A 9 -7.61 10.39 14.01
N THR A 10 -7.18 9.25 13.49
CA THR A 10 -5.97 8.56 13.97
C THR A 10 -4.73 9.39 13.70
N ARG A 11 -4.64 10.02 12.52
CA ARG A 11 -3.56 10.95 12.18
C ARG A 11 -3.55 12.15 13.12
N ALA A 12 -4.69 12.81 13.32
CA ALA A 12 -4.79 13.98 14.19
C ALA A 12 -4.39 13.67 15.64
N LEU A 13 -4.80 12.50 16.16
CA LEU A 13 -4.40 12.06 17.49
C LEU A 13 -2.89 11.82 17.58
N ALA A 14 -2.30 11.16 16.58
CA ALA A 14 -0.85 10.90 16.54
C ALA A 14 -0.04 12.20 16.46
N GLU A 15 -0.47 13.17 15.63
CA GLU A 15 0.15 14.50 15.54
C GLU A 15 0.12 15.23 16.90
N GLN A 16 -1.01 15.18 17.62
CA GLN A 16 -1.13 15.80 18.96
C GLN A 16 -0.18 15.15 19.97
N ILE A 17 -0.10 13.83 20.01
CA ILE A 17 0.78 13.09 20.93
C ILE A 17 2.24 13.44 20.65
N LEU A 18 2.66 13.41 19.38
CA LEU A 18 4.04 13.72 19.01
C LEU A 18 4.41 15.18 19.27
N THR A 19 3.48 16.11 19.06
CA THR A 19 3.66 17.53 19.39
C THR A 19 3.93 17.71 20.89
N VAL A 20 3.17 17.03 21.76
CA VAL A 20 3.40 17.07 23.22
C VAL A 20 4.77 16.50 23.60
N LEU A 21 5.25 15.51 22.85
CA LEU A 21 6.58 14.92 23.04
C LEU A 21 7.71 15.74 22.40
N GLY A 22 7.40 16.87 21.75
CA GLY A 22 8.37 17.71 21.04
C GLY A 22 8.97 17.04 19.80
N LYS A 23 8.23 16.10 19.19
CA LYS A 23 8.64 15.35 18.01
C LYS A 23 7.84 15.78 16.79
N ASP A 24 8.49 15.78 15.63
CA ASP A 24 7.84 16.02 14.34
C ASP A 24 7.12 14.75 13.84
N TYR A 25 5.88 14.91 13.37
CA TYR A 25 5.05 13.78 12.92
C TYR A 25 5.61 13.12 11.66
N ASP A 26 6.05 13.92 10.68
CA ASP A 26 6.53 13.40 9.40
C ASP A 26 7.88 12.68 9.61
N GLU A 27 8.78 13.23 10.43
CA GLU A 27 10.04 12.56 10.79
C GLU A 27 9.83 11.23 11.51
N GLU A 28 8.90 11.15 12.47
CA GLU A 28 8.64 9.90 13.18
C GLU A 28 7.91 8.88 12.31
N LEU A 29 7.05 9.34 11.39
CA LEU A 29 6.41 8.48 10.41
C LEU A 29 7.44 7.86 9.46
N ASP A 30 8.42 8.63 9.01
CA ASP A 30 9.52 8.15 8.17
C ASP A 30 10.40 7.15 8.93
N LYS A 31 10.71 7.42 10.21
CA LYS A 31 11.46 6.48 11.05
C LYS A 31 10.71 5.15 11.20
N PHE A 32 9.43 5.21 11.52
CA PHE A 32 8.58 4.03 11.65
C PHE A 32 8.47 3.26 10.33
N HIS A 33 8.35 3.95 9.20
CA HIS A 33 8.36 3.32 7.89
C HIS A 33 9.67 2.57 7.63
N ASN A 34 10.81 3.21 7.89
CA ASN A 34 12.12 2.60 7.71
C ASN A 34 12.34 1.40 8.64
N GLU A 35 11.84 1.46 9.88
CA GLU A 35 11.86 0.35 10.82
C GLU A 35 11.11 -0.86 10.26
N ILE A 36 9.85 -0.68 9.83
CA ILE A 36 9.05 -1.75 9.22
C ILE A 36 9.77 -2.35 8.01
N VAL A 37 10.32 -1.51 7.12
CA VAL A 37 11.05 -1.99 5.94
C VAL A 37 12.28 -2.81 6.36
N SER A 38 13.03 -2.34 7.35
CA SER A 38 14.24 -3.01 7.82
C SER A 38 13.93 -4.37 8.45
N GLU A 39 12.89 -4.47 9.28
CA GLU A 39 12.44 -5.72 9.90
C GLU A 39 11.96 -6.74 8.87
N ASN A 40 11.33 -6.24 7.80
CA ASN A 40 10.70 -7.08 6.79
C ASN A 40 11.52 -7.23 5.50
N ILE A 41 12.77 -6.75 5.48
CA ILE A 41 13.59 -6.70 4.27
C ILE A 41 13.75 -8.07 3.60
N SER A 42 13.88 -9.13 4.40
CA SER A 42 14.02 -10.50 3.89
C SER A 42 12.75 -11.00 3.19
N PHE A 43 11.57 -10.65 3.72
CA PHE A 43 10.28 -10.97 3.11
C PHE A 43 10.05 -10.15 1.85
N ILE A 44 10.33 -8.85 1.89
CA ILE A 44 10.25 -7.95 0.74
C ILE A 44 11.15 -8.46 -0.39
N MET A 45 12.41 -8.81 -0.10
CA MET A 45 13.34 -9.35 -1.09
C MET A 45 12.90 -10.71 -1.65
N LYS A 46 12.32 -11.59 -0.82
CA LYS A 46 11.73 -12.85 -1.30
C LYS A 46 10.55 -12.61 -2.25
N ALA A 47 9.66 -11.69 -1.90
CA ALA A 47 8.54 -11.32 -2.75
C ALA A 47 9.03 -10.72 -4.08
N LEU A 48 9.92 -9.74 -4.04
CA LEU A 48 10.51 -9.10 -5.24
C LEU A 48 11.23 -10.11 -6.14
N ASN A 49 12.00 -11.04 -5.57
CA ASN A 49 12.66 -12.10 -6.34
C ASN A 49 11.63 -13.06 -6.98
N LYS A 50 10.52 -13.34 -6.30
CA LYS A 50 9.43 -14.14 -6.87
C LYS A 50 8.83 -13.42 -8.08
N TYR A 51 8.54 -12.12 -8.00
CA TYR A 51 8.05 -11.32 -9.14
C TYR A 51 9.05 -11.29 -10.30
N LYS A 52 10.34 -11.06 -10.03
CA LYS A 52 11.40 -11.10 -11.07
C LYS A 52 11.50 -12.45 -11.79
N ASN A 53 11.25 -13.55 -11.08
CA ASN A 53 11.26 -14.89 -11.67
C ASN A 53 9.95 -15.23 -12.40
N VAL A 54 8.84 -14.60 -12.05
CA VAL A 54 7.58 -14.66 -12.79
C VAL A 54 7.73 -13.93 -14.14
N GLU A 55 8.29 -12.71 -14.15
CA GLU A 55 8.56 -11.97 -15.40
C GLU A 55 9.51 -12.72 -16.36
N LYS A 56 10.46 -13.51 -15.83
CA LYS A 56 11.33 -14.36 -16.66
C LYS A 56 10.62 -15.59 -17.22
N LYS A 57 9.59 -16.11 -16.55
CA LYS A 57 8.78 -17.24 -17.06
C LYS A 57 7.73 -16.78 -18.06
N GLU A 58 7.23 -15.54 -17.95
CA GLU A 58 6.20 -15.00 -18.84
C GLU A 58 6.72 -14.49 -20.19
N ARG A 59 8.03 -14.23 -20.33
CA ARG A 59 8.64 -13.93 -21.65
C ARG A 59 8.81 -15.16 -22.55
N GLY A 60 8.29 -16.32 -22.16
CA GLY A 60 8.42 -17.58 -22.90
C GLY A 60 7.17 -18.03 -23.66
N THR A 61 5.97 -17.56 -23.31
CA THR A 61 4.74 -18.09 -23.93
C THR A 61 3.59 -17.08 -23.86
N ASN A 62 3.01 -16.88 -25.03
CA ASN A 62 1.82 -16.12 -25.39
C ASN A 62 0.70 -16.00 -24.34
N GLU A 63 0.04 -14.83 -24.44
CA GLU A 63 -1.38 -14.55 -24.16
C GLU A 63 -1.88 -14.48 -22.70
N GLN A 64 -2.36 -13.26 -22.37
CA GLN A 64 -3.40 -12.83 -21.43
C GLN A 64 -3.90 -13.85 -20.38
N ILE A 65 -3.95 -13.46 -19.09
CA ILE A 65 -5.16 -13.40 -18.25
C ILE A 65 -4.80 -12.56 -16.99
N PHE A 66 -5.18 -11.29 -16.96
CA PHE A 66 -5.47 -10.62 -15.69
C PHE A 66 -6.94 -10.88 -15.39
N PRO A 67 -7.32 -11.54 -14.29
CA PRO A 67 -8.72 -11.58 -13.90
C PRO A 67 -9.11 -10.18 -13.39
N SER A 68 -9.78 -9.39 -14.23
CA SER A 68 -10.44 -8.15 -13.80
C SER A 68 -11.64 -8.53 -12.92
N ASN A 69 -11.46 -8.45 -11.61
CA ASN A 69 -12.57 -8.63 -10.69
C ASN A 69 -13.21 -7.26 -10.43
N THR A 70 -14.06 -6.83 -11.36
CA THR A 70 -15.00 -5.71 -11.15
C THR A 70 -16.41 -6.24 -11.38
N LYS A 71 -17.03 -6.73 -10.31
CA LYS A 71 -18.48 -6.73 -10.21
C LYS A 71 -18.87 -5.40 -9.60
N GLU A 72 -19.32 -4.45 -10.40
CA GLU A 72 -20.17 -3.38 -9.91
C GLU A 72 -21.11 -2.90 -11.02
N GLU A 73 -22.38 -2.87 -10.63
CA GLU A 73 -23.58 -2.82 -11.42
C GLU A 73 -23.78 -1.42 -12.00
N ASN A 74 -24.00 -1.28 -13.31
CA ASN A 74 -24.56 -0.07 -13.89
C ASN A 74 -26.00 -0.34 -14.34
N LYS A 75 -26.95 0.00 -13.46
CA LYS A 75 -28.33 0.33 -13.86
C LYS A 75 -28.28 1.67 -14.57
N ILE A 76 -28.40 1.67 -15.90
CA ILE A 76 -28.67 2.88 -16.67
C ILE A 76 -30.19 2.97 -16.79
N TYR A 77 -30.75 4.09 -16.31
CA TYR A 77 -32.14 4.47 -16.48
C TYR A 77 -32.44 4.70 -17.97
N ASN A 78 -33.54 4.11 -18.45
CA ASN A 78 -34.12 4.41 -19.76
C ASN A 78 -34.88 5.74 -19.67
N ASP A 79 -34.69 6.61 -20.67
CA ASP A 79 -35.63 7.65 -21.06
C ASP A 79 -36.90 7.05 -21.70
#